data_AF-A0A3M4M960-F1
#
_entry.id   AF-A0A3M4M960-F1
#
_cell.length_a   1.000
_cell.length_b   1.000
_cell.length_c   1.000
_cell.angle_alpha   90.00
_cell.angle_beta   90.00
_cell.angle_gamma   90.00
#
_symmetry.space_group_name_H-M   'P 1'
#
loop_
_entity.id
_entity.type
_entity.pdbx_description
1 polymer ?
#
loop_
_entity_poly.entity_id
_entity_poly.type
_entity_poly.pdbx_seq_one_letter_code
_entity_poly.pdbx_strand_id
1 'polypeptide(L)'
;MDNPKNFLDTQILIAAIQNAESVDIERARVASIVASEFLGAVSPDPVSANYYVPLVSQRHAIMNIPNRPLRRDHAFSKMSTDWVKMEFGGVHPPIIHFGNYAMSEIINNKSSELFNSVISHLPKEKRKTLKRKFSFLLEREIECVPLSSEAIEKAQGLLASLKEQNSLKNNFRNSWNDLLIAAIAIENSGTLHTHDNLLARQIAEYMEASIVEKESFLSVDYSVKEEVFKKNNQESKGYVNRGWQVEFSKQSRRE
;
A
#
# COMPACT_ATOMS: atom_id res chain seq x y z
N MET A 1 14.24 6.71 22.45
CA MET A 1 14.28 5.89 21.23
C MET A 1 12.86 5.46 20.98
N ASP A 2 12.20 6.01 19.95
CA ASP A 2 10.88 5.50 19.56
C ASP A 2 11.08 4.07 19.05
N ASN A 3 10.24 3.15 19.50
CA ASN A 3 10.23 1.77 19.02
C ASN A 3 10.00 1.79 17.50
N PRO A 4 10.70 0.94 16.71
CA PRO A 4 10.42 0.86 15.28
C PRO A 4 8.94 0.55 15.07
N LYS A 5 8.29 1.32 14.19
CA LYS A 5 6.86 1.17 13.94
C LYS A 5 6.62 -0.08 13.07
N ASN A 6 5.71 -0.95 13.50
CA ASN A 6 5.36 -2.17 12.78
C ASN A 6 4.57 -1.83 11.50
N PHE A 7 5.03 -2.34 10.36
CA PHE A 7 4.30 -2.32 9.10
C PHE A 7 3.58 -3.65 8.89
N LEU A 8 2.30 -3.60 8.53
CA LEU A 8 1.48 -4.79 8.33
C LEU A 8 1.20 -5.01 6.84
N ASP A 9 1.30 -6.25 6.40
CA ASP A 9 0.74 -6.66 5.12
C ASP A 9 -0.79 -6.85 5.18
N THR A 10 -1.41 -7.08 4.02
CA THR A 10 -2.86 -7.27 3.90
C THR A 10 -3.35 -8.53 4.64
N GLN A 11 -2.57 -9.61 4.69
CA GLN A 11 -2.96 -10.86 5.35
C GLN A 11 -2.96 -10.73 6.87
N ILE A 12 -1.98 -10.04 7.44
CA ILE A 12 -1.92 -9.73 8.87
C ILE A 12 -3.14 -8.91 9.30
N LEU A 13 -3.53 -7.89 8.53
CA LEU A 13 -4.76 -7.12 8.82
C LEU A 13 -6.02 -7.98 8.76
N ILE A 14 -6.10 -8.90 7.78
CA ILE A 14 -7.24 -9.82 7.64
C ILE A 14 -7.31 -10.79 8.82
N ALA A 15 -6.17 -11.34 9.25
CA ALA A 15 -6.11 -12.23 10.40
C ALA A 15 -6.49 -11.49 11.69
N ALA A 16 -5.98 -10.27 11.87
CA ALA A 16 -6.27 -9.45 13.04
C ALA A 16 -7.78 -9.08 13.16
N ILE A 17 -8.45 -8.67 12.08
CA ILE A 17 -9.89 -8.37 12.15
C ILE A 17 -10.76 -9.62 12.35
N GLN A 18 -10.24 -10.80 12.02
CA GLN A 18 -10.91 -12.08 12.27
C GLN A 18 -10.68 -12.60 13.69
N ASN A 19 -9.89 -11.89 14.53
CA ASN A 19 -9.40 -12.36 15.82
C ASN A 19 -8.71 -13.73 15.73
N ALA A 20 -8.08 -14.02 14.59
CA ALA A 20 -7.39 -15.28 14.36
C ALA A 20 -6.00 -15.31 15.01
N GLU A 21 -5.45 -14.14 15.39
CA GLU A 21 -4.08 -14.00 15.86
C GLU A 21 -3.93 -12.99 16.99
N SER A 22 -2.91 -13.20 17.83
CA SER A 22 -2.48 -12.32 18.92
C SER A 22 -1.45 -11.28 18.46
N VAL A 23 -1.55 -10.81 17.20
CA VAL A 23 -0.68 -9.74 16.69
C VAL A 23 -1.11 -8.43 17.34
N ASP A 24 -0.21 -7.80 18.09
CA ASP A 24 -0.41 -6.42 18.51
C ASP A 24 -0.26 -5.50 17.28
N ILE A 25 -1.41 -5.06 16.78
CA ILE A 25 -1.53 -4.14 15.65
C ILE A 25 -1.85 -2.72 16.09
N GLU A 26 -1.91 -2.45 17.40
CA GLU A 26 -2.26 -1.13 17.90
C GLU A 26 -1.21 -0.11 17.45
N ARG A 27 -1.65 0.99 16.83
CA ARG A 27 -0.78 2.06 16.27
C ARG A 27 0.21 1.58 15.21
N ALA A 28 -0.04 0.43 14.59
CA ALA A 28 0.77 -0.05 13.48
C ALA A 28 0.56 0.80 12.22
N ARG A 29 1.44 0.60 11.24
CA ARG A 29 1.42 1.27 9.94
C ARG A 29 1.05 0.32 8.82
N VAL A 30 0.41 0.86 7.79
CA VAL A 30 0.08 0.13 6.56
C VAL A 30 0.43 0.99 5.37
N ALA A 31 0.92 0.38 4.29
CA ALA A 31 1.04 1.08 3.01
C ALA A 31 -0.36 1.41 2.46
N SER A 32 -0.47 2.49 1.68
CA SER A 32 -1.72 2.85 1.00
C SER A 32 -2.25 1.75 0.08
N ILE A 33 -1.37 0.89 -0.47
CA ILE A 33 -1.75 -0.30 -1.23
C ILE A 33 -2.46 -1.31 -0.33
N VAL A 34 -1.91 -1.61 0.85
CA VAL A 34 -2.51 -2.52 1.84
C VAL A 34 -3.88 -2.00 2.27
N ALA A 35 -3.98 -0.69 2.57
CA ALA A 35 -5.24 -0.06 2.89
C ALA A 35 -6.28 -0.19 1.75
N SER A 36 -5.87 0.06 0.50
CA SER A 36 -6.73 -0.07 -0.68
C SER A 36 -7.16 -1.51 -0.95
N GLU A 37 -6.29 -2.50 -0.74
CA GLU A 37 -6.65 -3.92 -0.83
C GLU A 37 -7.61 -4.33 0.27
N PHE A 38 -7.27 -3.99 1.52
CA PHE A 38 -8.07 -4.33 2.70
C PHE A 38 -9.47 -3.75 2.60
N LEU A 39 -9.60 -2.49 2.18
CA LEU A 39 -10.88 -1.80 2.00
C LEU A 39 -11.54 -2.12 0.64
N GLY A 40 -10.93 -2.95 -0.20
CA GLY A 40 -11.55 -3.44 -1.42
C GLY A 40 -11.69 -2.38 -2.52
N ALA A 41 -10.85 -1.35 -2.51
CA ALA A 41 -10.71 -0.38 -3.59
C ALA A 41 -10.07 -1.01 -4.84
N VAL A 42 -9.17 -1.98 -4.65
CA VAL A 42 -8.47 -2.68 -5.74
C VAL A 42 -9.43 -3.52 -6.59
N SER A 43 -9.45 -3.31 -7.91
CA SER A 43 -10.14 -4.16 -8.89
C SER A 43 -9.18 -5.20 -9.49
N PRO A 44 -9.68 -6.28 -10.12
CA PRO A 44 -8.84 -7.25 -10.83
C PRO A 44 -8.06 -6.65 -12.00
N ASP A 45 -8.64 -5.64 -12.67
CA ASP A 45 -7.99 -4.91 -13.75
C ASP A 45 -6.95 -3.92 -13.17
N PRO A 46 -5.66 -4.02 -13.55
CA PRO A 46 -4.59 -3.21 -12.97
C PRO A 46 -4.67 -1.71 -13.28
N VAL A 47 -5.55 -1.27 -14.20
CA VAL A 47 -5.71 0.15 -14.57
C VAL A 47 -7.02 0.79 -14.09
N SER A 48 -7.81 0.07 -13.28
CA SER A 48 -9.05 0.55 -12.67
C SER A 48 -9.11 0.30 -11.16
N ALA A 49 -10.19 0.78 -10.53
CA ALA A 49 -10.50 0.56 -9.12
C ALA A 49 -12.01 0.31 -8.96
N ASN A 50 -12.39 -0.41 -7.90
CA ASN A 50 -13.80 -0.65 -7.57
C ASN A 50 -14.52 0.61 -7.09
N TYR A 51 -13.76 1.58 -6.55
CA TYR A 51 -14.23 2.91 -6.18
C TYR A 51 -13.04 3.86 -6.06
N TYR A 52 -13.31 5.16 -6.10
CA TYR A 52 -12.29 6.21 -6.05
C TYR A 52 -12.49 7.08 -4.81
N VAL A 53 -11.40 7.29 -4.06
CA VAL A 53 -11.41 8.19 -2.90
C VAL A 53 -11.01 9.58 -3.38
N PRO A 54 -11.85 10.61 -3.21
CA PRO A 54 -11.49 11.94 -3.69
C PRO A 54 -10.32 12.50 -2.88
N LEU A 55 -9.38 13.18 -3.55
CA LEU A 55 -8.36 13.97 -2.88
C LEU A 55 -9.01 15.28 -2.41
N VAL A 56 -9.25 15.40 -1.10
CA VAL A 56 -9.93 16.56 -0.53
C VAL A 56 -8.90 17.40 0.20
N SER A 57 -8.68 18.65 -0.25
CA SER A 57 -7.83 19.54 0.53
C SER A 57 -8.50 19.81 1.89
N GLN A 58 -7.70 19.81 2.96
CA GLN A 58 -8.21 19.98 4.34
C GLN A 58 -9.09 21.23 4.52
N ARG A 59 -8.98 22.23 3.64
CA ARG A 59 -9.82 23.45 3.65
C ARG A 59 -11.25 23.24 3.14
N HIS A 60 -11.54 22.15 2.43
CA HIS A 60 -12.85 21.90 1.80
C HIS A 60 -13.57 20.64 2.30
N ALA A 61 -12.96 19.87 3.20
CA ALA A 61 -13.46 18.57 3.66
C ALA A 61 -14.87 18.61 4.29
N ILE A 62 -15.26 19.74 4.87
CA ILE A 62 -16.53 19.89 5.58
C ILE A 62 -17.59 20.64 4.74
N MET A 63 -17.17 21.47 3.76
CA MET A 63 -18.08 22.41 3.10
C MET A 63 -18.64 21.98 1.74
N ASN A 64 -18.16 20.90 1.13
CA ASN A 64 -18.62 20.48 -0.21
C ASN A 64 -18.62 18.95 -0.37
N ILE A 65 -19.37 18.20 0.46
CA ILE A 65 -19.89 16.91 -0.04
C ILE A 65 -20.93 17.31 -1.08
N PRO A 66 -20.67 17.14 -2.39
CA PRO A 66 -21.57 17.67 -3.37
C PRO A 66 -22.89 16.93 -3.24
N ASN A 67 -24.01 17.64 -3.12
CA ASN A 67 -25.35 17.15 -3.48
C ASN A 67 -25.44 16.85 -5.00
N ARG A 68 -24.32 16.53 -5.67
CA ARG A 68 -24.33 16.08 -7.06
C ARG A 68 -24.88 14.66 -7.07
N PRO A 69 -25.74 14.32 -8.04
CA PRO A 69 -26.20 12.95 -8.17
C PRO A 69 -24.98 12.04 -8.31
N LEU A 70 -24.79 11.18 -7.30
CA LEU A 70 -23.82 10.10 -7.31
C LEU A 70 -23.97 9.39 -8.66
N ARG A 71 -22.89 9.25 -9.45
CA ARG A 71 -22.98 8.49 -10.70
C ARG A 71 -23.42 7.07 -10.33
N ARG A 72 -24.28 6.46 -11.15
CA ARG A 72 -24.85 5.13 -10.87
C ARG A 72 -23.78 4.08 -10.58
N ASP A 73 -22.62 4.17 -11.25
CA ASP A 73 -21.57 3.17 -11.14
C ASP A 73 -20.52 3.48 -10.06
N HIS A 74 -20.31 4.77 -9.73
CA HIS A 74 -19.31 5.20 -8.74
C HIS A 74 -19.73 6.52 -8.06
N ALA A 75 -19.55 6.61 -6.75
CA ALA A 75 -19.83 7.85 -6.00
C ALA A 75 -18.93 9.02 -6.44
N PHE A 76 -17.66 8.73 -6.72
CA PHE A 76 -16.65 9.70 -7.17
C PHE A 76 -15.97 9.22 -8.45
N SER A 77 -15.42 10.15 -9.22
CA SER A 77 -14.79 9.85 -10.50
C SER A 77 -13.32 9.45 -10.35
N LYS A 78 -12.78 8.72 -11.33
CA LYS A 78 -11.33 8.48 -11.45
C LYS A 78 -10.49 9.78 -11.51
N MET A 79 -11.10 10.90 -11.92
CA MET A 79 -10.43 12.20 -12.01
C MET A 79 -10.41 12.99 -10.69
N SER A 80 -11.16 12.55 -9.68
CA SER A 80 -11.20 13.23 -8.38
C SER A 80 -10.21 12.67 -7.38
N THR A 81 -9.52 11.57 -7.71
CA THR A 81 -8.51 10.93 -6.86
C THR A 81 -7.11 11.22 -7.39
N ASP A 82 -6.12 11.17 -6.51
CA ASP A 82 -4.73 11.04 -6.91
C ASP A 82 -4.42 9.61 -7.39
N TRP A 83 -3.30 9.44 -8.09
CA TRP A 83 -2.86 8.12 -8.56
C TRP A 83 -1.34 8.04 -8.73
N VAL A 84 -0.84 6.80 -8.70
CA VAL A 84 0.53 6.42 -9.03
C VAL A 84 0.46 5.42 -10.17
N LYS A 85 0.95 5.81 -11.35
CA LYS A 85 1.05 4.94 -12.53
C LYS A 85 2.46 4.39 -12.61
N MET A 86 2.57 3.07 -12.70
CA MET A 86 3.83 2.35 -12.80
C MET A 86 3.83 1.59 -14.13
N GLU A 87 4.77 1.94 -14.99
CA GLU A 87 4.96 1.33 -16.30
C GLU A 87 6.21 0.46 -16.29
N PHE A 88 6.12 -0.73 -16.88
CA PHE A 88 7.17 -1.75 -16.83
C PHE A 88 7.81 -2.00 -18.21
N GLY A 89 7.90 -0.96 -19.05
CA GLY A 89 8.55 -1.03 -20.36
C GLY A 89 7.97 -2.10 -21.31
N GLY A 90 6.69 -2.45 -21.15
CA GLY A 90 6.04 -3.51 -21.92
C GLY A 90 6.32 -4.95 -21.46
N VAL A 91 7.21 -5.16 -20.49
CA VAL A 91 7.49 -6.50 -19.91
C VAL A 91 6.30 -7.01 -19.11
N HIS A 92 5.61 -6.10 -18.43
CA HIS A 92 4.39 -6.36 -17.68
C HIS A 92 3.34 -5.28 -17.98
N PRO A 93 2.03 -5.59 -17.85
CA PRO A 93 0.98 -4.59 -17.94
C PRO A 93 1.21 -3.43 -16.96
N PRO A 94 0.85 -2.18 -17.32
CA PRO A 94 0.94 -1.06 -16.40
C PRO A 94 0.03 -1.26 -15.20
N ILE A 95 0.49 -0.82 -14.03
CA ILE A 95 -0.28 -0.86 -12.78
C ILE A 95 -0.56 0.57 -12.35
N ILE A 96 -1.84 0.89 -12.09
CA ILE A 96 -2.24 2.19 -11.54
C ILE A 96 -2.80 1.97 -10.14
N HIS A 97 -2.12 2.55 -9.16
CA HIS A 97 -2.62 2.64 -7.79
C HIS A 97 -3.40 3.94 -7.60
N PHE A 98 -4.71 3.83 -7.38
CA PHE A 98 -5.58 4.98 -7.14
C PHE A 98 -5.70 5.28 -5.65
N GLY A 99 -5.79 6.58 -5.34
CA GLY A 99 -6.03 7.06 -3.98
C GLY A 99 -4.82 6.89 -3.07
N ASN A 100 -3.60 7.09 -3.58
CA ASN A 100 -2.39 6.89 -2.80
C ASN A 100 -2.33 7.82 -1.58
N TYR A 101 -2.43 9.12 -1.82
CA TYR A 101 -2.57 10.16 -0.82
C TYR A 101 -4.00 10.22 -0.29
N ALA A 102 -5.01 10.16 -1.16
CA ALA A 102 -6.39 10.31 -0.73
C ALA A 102 -6.80 9.24 0.31
N MET A 103 -6.50 7.95 0.07
CA MET A 103 -6.77 6.88 1.04
C MET A 103 -6.04 7.12 2.36
N SER A 104 -4.76 7.51 2.28
CA SER A 104 -3.95 7.81 3.46
C SER A 104 -4.55 8.96 4.27
N GLU A 105 -5.01 10.02 3.61
CA GLU A 105 -5.67 11.15 4.26
C GLU A 105 -6.98 10.77 4.93
N ILE A 106 -7.85 9.96 4.29
CA ILE A 106 -9.13 9.63 4.94
C ILE A 106 -8.92 8.76 6.19
N ILE A 107 -7.94 7.86 6.17
CA ILE A 107 -7.63 6.98 7.30
C ILE A 107 -7.00 7.81 8.42
N ASN A 108 -5.93 8.54 8.11
CA ASN A 108 -5.16 9.28 9.12
C ASN A 108 -5.97 10.42 9.75
N ASN A 109 -6.86 11.06 8.99
CA ASN A 109 -7.77 12.09 9.51
C ASN A 109 -9.08 11.52 10.08
N LYS A 110 -9.24 10.19 10.11
CA LYS A 110 -10.43 9.49 10.66
C LYS A 110 -11.74 9.92 9.99
N SER A 111 -11.71 10.24 8.69
CA SER A 111 -12.80 10.83 7.90
C SER A 111 -13.91 9.81 7.52
N SER A 112 -14.61 9.28 8.52
CA SER A 112 -15.65 8.24 8.35
C SER A 112 -16.81 8.66 7.45
N GLU A 113 -17.23 9.93 7.51
CA GLU A 113 -18.32 10.45 6.67
C GLU A 113 -17.96 10.47 5.18
N LEU A 114 -16.72 10.87 4.88
CA LEU A 114 -16.20 10.84 3.52
C LEU A 114 -16.09 9.41 3.01
N PHE A 115 -15.55 8.50 3.81
CA PHE A 115 -15.46 7.08 3.43
C PHE A 115 -16.85 6.47 3.17
N ASN A 116 -17.83 6.77 4.04
CA ASN A 116 -19.22 6.34 3.85
C ASN A 116 -19.82 6.84 2.53
N SER A 117 -19.49 8.07 2.13
CA SER A 117 -19.91 8.66 0.86
C SER A 117 -19.24 7.96 -0.32
N VAL A 118 -17.95 7.64 -0.23
CA VAL A 118 -17.18 6.93 -1.27
C VAL A 118 -17.81 5.58 -1.62
N ILE A 119 -18.19 4.80 -0.61
CA ILE A 119 -18.74 3.46 -0.80
C ILE A 119 -20.27 3.43 -1.00
N SER A 120 -20.94 4.59 -1.00
CA SER A 120 -22.41 4.69 -0.98
C SER A 120 -23.12 3.99 -2.15
N HIS A 121 -22.50 3.92 -3.32
CA HIS A 121 -23.02 3.27 -4.53
C HIS A 121 -22.96 1.73 -4.47
N LEU A 122 -22.19 1.15 -3.53
CA LEU A 122 -22.01 -0.30 -3.43
C LEU A 122 -23.23 -1.01 -2.78
N PRO A 123 -23.40 -2.32 -3.02
CA PRO A 123 -24.43 -3.12 -2.36
C PRO A 123 -24.37 -3.03 -0.83
N LYS A 124 -25.53 -3.09 -0.17
CA LYS A 124 -25.68 -2.92 1.30
C LYS A 124 -24.72 -3.79 2.10
N GLU A 125 -24.60 -5.08 1.77
CA GLU A 125 -23.70 -6.01 2.47
C GLU A 125 -22.23 -5.65 2.29
N LYS A 126 -21.82 -5.30 1.07
CA LYS A 126 -20.44 -4.83 0.80
C LYS A 126 -20.15 -3.56 1.60
N ARG A 127 -21.08 -2.59 1.63
CA ARG A 127 -20.93 -1.37 2.44
C ARG A 127 -20.76 -1.69 3.93
N LYS A 128 -21.59 -2.58 4.48
CA LYS A 128 -21.51 -2.98 5.90
C LYS A 128 -20.14 -3.56 6.25
N THR A 129 -19.62 -4.45 5.41
CA THR A 129 -18.28 -5.04 5.59
C THR A 129 -17.18 -3.99 5.52
N LEU A 130 -17.23 -3.09 4.53
CA LEU A 130 -16.21 -2.04 4.38
C LEU A 130 -16.24 -1.03 5.52
N LYS A 131 -17.43 -0.64 6.01
CA LYS A 131 -17.55 0.21 7.21
C LYS A 131 -16.93 -0.43 8.44
N ARG A 132 -17.16 -1.74 8.65
CA ARG A 132 -16.55 -2.49 9.75
C ARG A 132 -15.02 -2.49 9.64
N LYS A 133 -14.50 -2.78 8.45
CA LYS A 133 -13.06 -2.75 8.18
C LYS A 133 -12.44 -1.37 8.42
N PHE A 134 -13.11 -0.31 7.95
CA PHE A 134 -12.63 1.05 8.16
C PHE A 134 -12.63 1.43 9.64
N SER A 135 -13.73 1.14 10.36
CA SER A 135 -13.83 1.40 11.81
C SER A 135 -12.73 0.66 12.57
N PHE A 136 -12.44 -0.59 12.21
CA PHE A 136 -11.34 -1.38 12.78
C PHE A 136 -9.98 -0.69 12.62
N LEU A 137 -9.68 -0.12 11.44
CA LEU A 137 -8.42 0.65 11.25
C LEU A 137 -8.36 1.86 12.19
N LEU A 138 -9.48 2.57 12.38
CA LEU A 138 -9.54 3.75 13.25
C LEU A 138 -9.44 3.41 14.73
N GLU A 139 -10.13 2.35 15.15
CA GLU A 139 -10.15 1.85 16.53
C GLU A 139 -8.77 1.37 16.99
N ARG A 140 -7.97 0.83 16.07
CA ARG A 140 -6.59 0.37 16.29
C ARG A 140 -5.53 1.43 16.04
N GLU A 141 -5.95 2.66 15.78
CA GLU A 141 -5.08 3.80 15.47
C GLU A 141 -4.08 3.51 14.34
N ILE A 142 -4.50 2.73 13.32
CA ILE A 142 -3.64 2.37 12.19
C ILE A 142 -3.32 3.61 11.36
N GLU A 143 -2.02 3.84 11.13
CA GLU A 143 -1.51 4.92 10.29
C GLU A 143 -1.28 4.41 8.86
N CYS A 144 -1.86 5.08 7.87
CA CYS A 144 -1.70 4.77 6.46
C CYS A 144 -0.61 5.65 5.84
N VAL A 145 0.41 5.02 5.26
CA VAL A 145 1.56 5.68 4.64
C VAL A 145 1.43 5.64 3.11
N PRO A 146 1.43 6.79 2.42
CA PRO A 146 1.37 6.82 0.96
C PRO A 146 2.69 6.34 0.35
N LEU A 147 2.62 5.75 -0.85
CA LEU A 147 3.79 5.47 -1.68
C LEU A 147 4.50 6.77 -2.05
N SER A 148 5.81 6.75 -1.88
CA SER A 148 6.74 7.76 -2.36
C SER A 148 7.51 7.24 -3.59
N SER A 149 8.20 8.14 -4.29
CA SER A 149 9.14 7.73 -5.34
C SER A 149 10.28 6.88 -4.77
N GLU A 150 10.77 7.19 -3.57
CA GLU A 150 11.86 6.45 -2.92
C GLU A 150 11.45 5.01 -2.60
N ALA A 151 10.24 4.78 -2.07
CA ALA A 151 9.72 3.43 -1.87
C ALA A 151 9.63 2.66 -3.19
N ILE A 152 9.21 3.32 -4.28
CA ILE A 152 9.12 2.65 -5.59
C ILE A 152 10.51 2.31 -6.11
N GLU A 153 11.49 3.20 -6.01
CA GLU A 153 12.88 2.92 -6.38
C GLU A 153 13.47 1.75 -5.59
N LYS A 154 13.22 1.68 -4.27
CA LYS A 154 13.60 0.54 -3.43
C LYS A 154 12.92 -0.76 -3.88
N ALA A 155 11.63 -0.72 -4.21
CA ALA A 155 10.92 -1.88 -4.74
C ALA A 155 11.47 -2.35 -6.09
N GLN A 156 11.91 -1.44 -6.95
CA GLN A 156 12.61 -1.79 -8.20
C GLN A 156 13.96 -2.47 -7.92
N GLY A 157 14.71 -1.97 -6.94
CA GLY A 157 15.96 -2.58 -6.47
C GLY A 157 15.75 -4.00 -5.95
N LEU A 158 14.72 -4.21 -5.11
CA LEU A 158 14.30 -5.52 -4.65
C LEU A 158 13.91 -6.43 -5.82
N LEU A 159 13.09 -5.94 -6.76
CA LEU A 159 12.68 -6.73 -7.93
C LEU A 159 13.87 -7.15 -8.80
N ALA A 160 14.90 -6.30 -8.93
CA ALA A 160 16.10 -6.62 -9.69
C ALA A 160 16.90 -7.76 -9.03
N SER A 161 17.02 -7.79 -7.70
CA SER A 161 17.69 -8.90 -7.01
C SER A 161 16.90 -10.21 -7.09
N LEU A 162 15.56 -10.15 -7.22
CA LEU A 162 14.72 -11.35 -7.34
C LEU A 162 14.81 -12.06 -8.69
N LYS A 163 15.03 -11.32 -9.79
CA LYS A 163 15.09 -11.90 -11.14
C LYS A 163 16.28 -12.85 -11.34
N GLU A 164 17.27 -12.79 -10.47
CA GLU A 164 18.38 -13.74 -10.44
C GLU A 164 17.98 -15.10 -9.81
N GLN A 165 16.78 -15.23 -9.18
CA GLN A 165 16.38 -16.39 -8.36
C GLN A 165 15.00 -17.04 -8.71
N ASN A 166 14.40 -16.83 -9.89
CA ASN A 166 13.16 -17.53 -10.32
C ASN A 166 11.95 -17.46 -9.35
N SER A 167 11.81 -16.37 -8.59
CA SER A 167 11.00 -16.34 -7.37
C SER A 167 9.74 -15.46 -7.40
N LEU A 168 9.28 -15.04 -8.59
CA LEU A 168 8.07 -14.22 -8.73
C LEU A 168 6.80 -15.08 -8.72
N LYS A 169 5.74 -14.61 -8.03
CA LYS A 169 4.42 -15.24 -8.10
C LYS A 169 3.89 -15.15 -9.53
N ASN A 170 3.05 -16.11 -9.92
CA ASN A 170 2.39 -16.13 -11.24
C ASN A 170 1.64 -14.82 -11.56
N ASN A 171 1.13 -14.15 -10.52
CA ASN A 171 0.57 -12.80 -10.64
C ASN A 171 1.64 -11.75 -10.32
N PHE A 172 2.14 -11.08 -11.36
CA PHE A 172 3.14 -10.01 -11.23
C PHE A 172 2.68 -8.88 -10.31
N ARG A 173 1.39 -8.48 -10.37
CA ARG A 173 0.86 -7.40 -9.54
C ARG A 173 0.95 -7.73 -8.05
N ASN A 174 0.67 -8.99 -7.67
CA ASN A 174 0.77 -9.40 -6.28
C ASN A 174 2.22 -9.32 -5.81
N SER A 175 3.15 -9.89 -6.57
CA SER A 175 4.58 -9.80 -6.26
C SER A 175 5.05 -8.35 -6.16
N TRP A 176 4.59 -7.49 -7.08
CA TRP A 176 4.94 -6.08 -7.08
C TRP A 176 4.38 -5.33 -5.86
N ASN A 177 3.13 -5.60 -5.47
CA ASN A 177 2.53 -5.03 -4.27
C ASN A 177 3.29 -5.47 -3.01
N ASP A 178 3.67 -6.75 -2.91
CA ASP A 178 4.48 -7.28 -1.80
C ASP A 178 5.82 -6.53 -1.67
N LEU A 179 6.50 -6.29 -2.80
CA LEU A 179 7.75 -5.52 -2.82
C LEU A 179 7.55 -4.05 -2.45
N LEU A 180 6.45 -3.43 -2.85
CA LEU A 180 6.12 -2.05 -2.47
C LEU A 180 5.83 -1.91 -0.97
N ILE A 181 5.17 -2.91 -0.37
CA ILE A 181 4.93 -2.97 1.08
C ILE A 181 6.26 -3.03 1.83
N ALA A 182 7.14 -3.95 1.41
CA ALA A 182 8.48 -4.08 1.97
C ALA A 182 9.29 -2.79 1.84
N ALA A 183 9.26 -2.17 0.66
CA ALA A 183 10.00 -0.96 0.39
C ALA A 183 9.54 0.24 1.23
N ILE A 184 8.23 0.38 1.46
CA ILE A 184 7.68 1.38 2.38
C ILE A 184 8.16 1.12 3.82
N ALA A 185 8.17 -0.14 4.28
CA ALA A 185 8.62 -0.47 5.62
C ALA A 185 10.10 -0.10 5.81
N ILE A 186 10.94 -0.43 4.82
CA ILE A 186 12.36 -0.07 4.78
C ILE A 186 12.56 1.44 4.77
N GLU A 187 11.83 2.17 3.92
CA GLU A 187 11.88 3.64 3.86
C GLU A 187 11.58 4.30 5.21
N ASN A 188 10.65 3.72 5.96
CA ASN A 188 10.21 4.27 7.23
C ASN A 188 10.94 3.67 8.44
N SER A 189 12.03 2.92 8.22
CA SER A 189 12.79 2.22 9.27
C SER A 189 11.90 1.39 10.20
N GLY A 190 10.85 0.79 9.64
CA GLY A 190 9.87 -0.01 10.37
C GLY A 190 10.06 -1.50 10.16
N THR A 191 9.52 -2.30 11.08
CA THR A 191 9.58 -3.77 11.03
C THR A 191 8.41 -4.29 10.21
N LEU A 192 8.66 -5.16 9.21
CA LEU A 192 7.58 -5.75 8.42
C LEU A 192 7.04 -7.01 9.11
N HIS A 193 5.73 -7.07 9.34
CA HIS A 193 5.02 -8.28 9.72
C HIS A 193 4.33 -8.88 8.50
N THR A 194 4.64 -10.14 8.18
CA THR A 194 4.08 -10.86 7.03
C THR A 194 3.91 -12.35 7.29
N HIS A 195 2.98 -13.00 6.59
CA HIS A 195 2.90 -14.47 6.51
C HIS A 195 3.72 -15.04 5.35
N ASP A 196 4.20 -14.20 4.44
CA ASP A 196 4.89 -14.65 3.25
C ASP A 196 6.37 -14.93 3.55
N ASN A 197 6.69 -16.22 3.75
CA ASN A 197 8.05 -16.69 4.01
C ASN A 197 9.00 -16.40 2.84
N LEU A 198 8.50 -16.43 1.61
CA LEU A 198 9.32 -16.13 0.44
C LEU A 198 9.71 -14.65 0.45
N LEU A 199 8.73 -13.77 0.64
CA LEU A 199 8.95 -12.33 0.76
C LEU A 199 9.92 -12.02 1.93
N ALA A 200 9.68 -12.61 3.11
CA ALA A 200 10.51 -12.37 4.28
C ALA A 200 11.98 -12.74 4.04
N ARG A 201 12.24 -13.93 3.47
CA ARG A 201 13.60 -14.40 3.14
C ARG A 201 14.29 -13.51 2.12
N GLN A 202 13.55 -13.12 1.08
CA GLN A 202 14.07 -12.27 0.01
C GLN A 202 14.51 -10.90 0.53
N ILE A 203 13.68 -10.27 1.37
CA ILE A 203 14.03 -8.97 1.93
C ILE A 203 15.19 -9.14 2.92
N ALA A 204 15.20 -10.21 3.72
CA ALA A 204 16.28 -10.51 4.65
C ALA A 204 17.63 -10.69 3.93
N GLU A 205 17.64 -11.38 2.79
CA GLU A 205 18.83 -11.54 1.95
C GLU A 205 19.26 -10.20 1.34
N TYR A 206 18.33 -9.43 0.78
CA TYR A 206 18.64 -8.15 0.14
C TYR A 206 19.15 -7.09 1.13
N MET A 207 18.58 -7.04 2.34
CA MET A 207 18.89 -6.04 3.35
C MET A 207 19.90 -6.50 4.41
N GLU A 208 20.42 -7.73 4.30
CA GLU A 208 21.17 -8.39 5.39
C GLU A 208 20.42 -8.34 6.74
N ALA A 209 19.09 -8.45 6.70
CA ALA A 209 18.21 -8.26 7.85
C ALA A 209 17.91 -9.56 8.61
N SER A 210 17.48 -9.43 9.86
CA SER A 210 17.10 -10.57 10.68
C SER A 210 15.61 -10.92 10.52
N ILE A 211 15.30 -12.21 10.41
CA ILE A 211 13.93 -12.72 10.47
C ILE A 211 13.72 -13.30 11.86
N VAL A 212 12.70 -12.81 12.55
CA VAL A 212 12.20 -13.41 13.79
C VAL A 212 10.86 -14.09 13.47
N GLU A 213 10.84 -15.41 13.62
CA GLU A 213 9.60 -16.18 13.55
C GLU A 213 8.83 -15.98 14.87
N LYS A 214 7.59 -15.50 14.75
CA LYS A 214 6.61 -15.43 15.82
C LYS A 214 5.58 -16.54 15.59
N GLU A 215 4.82 -16.89 16.63
CA GLU A 215 3.88 -18.02 16.58
C GLU A 215 2.90 -17.98 15.41
N SER A 216 2.50 -16.78 14.95
CA SER A 216 1.54 -16.62 13.84
C SER A 216 2.06 -15.84 12.64
N PHE A 217 3.26 -15.25 12.67
CA PHE A 217 3.79 -14.41 11.59
C PHE A 217 5.31 -14.31 11.58
N LEU A 218 5.87 -13.80 10.49
CA LEU A 218 7.29 -13.48 10.35
C LEU A 218 7.48 -11.97 10.54
N SER A 219 8.44 -11.62 11.39
CA SER A 219 8.87 -10.25 11.64
C SER A 219 10.23 -10.04 11.00
N VAL A 220 10.32 -9.12 10.03
CA VAL A 220 11.59 -8.76 9.38
C VAL A 220 12.06 -7.43 9.91
N ASP A 221 13.16 -7.46 10.67
CA ASP A 221 13.76 -6.29 11.30
C ASP A 221 15.04 -5.88 10.58
N TYR A 222 15.01 -4.67 9.99
CA TYR A 222 16.08 -4.08 9.19
C TYR A 222 17.01 -3.16 10.01
N SER A 223 16.76 -2.99 11.31
CA SER A 223 17.52 -2.07 12.18
C SER A 223 18.92 -2.56 12.55
N VAL A 224 19.26 -3.81 12.21
CA VAL A 224 20.47 -4.49 12.73
C VAL A 224 21.78 -3.94 12.16
N LYS A 225 21.80 -3.15 11.07
CA LYS A 225 23.02 -2.42 10.66
C LYS A 225 22.71 -1.05 10.06
N GLU A 226 22.98 0.00 10.84
CA GLU A 226 23.32 1.31 10.30
C GLU A 226 24.50 1.14 9.34
N GLU A 227 24.45 1.79 8.18
CA GLU A 227 25.48 1.76 7.14
C GLU A 227 25.67 0.40 6.47
N VAL A 228 24.80 0.02 5.53
CA VAL A 228 25.17 -0.35 4.15
C VAL A 228 23.87 -0.35 3.33
N PHE A 229 23.29 0.82 3.04
CA PHE A 229 22.83 1.00 1.67
C PHE A 229 24.12 1.02 0.86
N LYS A 230 24.59 -0.15 0.44
CA LYS A 230 25.54 -0.20 -0.66
C LYS A 230 24.76 0.52 -1.76
N LYS A 231 25.19 1.74 -2.09
CA LYS A 231 25.06 2.24 -3.46
C LYS A 231 25.81 1.21 -4.31
N ASN A 232 25.21 0.04 -4.51
CA ASN A 232 25.50 -0.78 -5.65
C ASN A 232 24.81 -0.07 -6.83
N ASN A 233 25.39 1.09 -7.18
CA ASN A 233 25.61 1.46 -8.57
C ASN A 233 26.68 0.54 -9.20
N GLN A 234 26.89 -0.67 -8.65
CA GLN A 234 27.20 -1.78 -9.51
C GLN A 234 25.90 -2.07 -10.25
N GLU A 235 25.74 -1.40 -11.40
CA GLU A 235 24.97 -1.94 -12.50
C GLU A 235 25.15 -3.46 -12.44
N SER A 236 24.10 -4.20 -12.07
CA SER A 236 24.08 -5.65 -12.24
C SER A 236 24.50 -5.84 -13.69
N LYS A 237 25.71 -6.34 -13.94
CA LYS A 237 26.32 -6.32 -15.27
C LYS A 237 25.34 -6.95 -16.27
N GLY A 238 24.58 -6.12 -16.98
CA GLY A 238 23.51 -6.53 -17.90
C GLY A 238 22.12 -5.89 -17.72
N TYR A 239 21.71 -5.36 -16.56
CA TYR A 239 20.38 -4.75 -16.41
C TYR A 239 20.43 -3.23 -16.39
N VAL A 240 20.04 -2.62 -17.50
CA VAL A 240 19.87 -1.17 -17.66
C VAL A 240 18.36 -0.90 -17.78
N ASN A 241 17.73 -0.43 -16.70
CA ASN A 241 16.28 -0.19 -16.68
C ASN A 241 15.92 1.12 -17.39
N ARG A 242 15.96 1.13 -18.72
CA ARG A 242 15.63 2.31 -19.55
C ARG A 242 14.13 2.51 -19.81
N GLY A 243 13.26 1.63 -19.30
CA GLY A 243 11.85 1.58 -19.69
C GLY A 243 10.83 1.63 -18.56
N TRP A 244 11.24 1.57 -17.30
CA TRP A 244 10.29 1.67 -16.20
C TRP A 244 10.07 3.12 -15.81
N GLN A 245 8.81 3.52 -15.73
CA GLN A 245 8.41 4.89 -15.49
C GLN A 245 7.38 4.95 -14.39
N VAL A 246 7.50 5.97 -13.55
CA VAL A 246 6.57 6.24 -12.46
C VAL A 246 6.03 7.64 -12.65
N GLU A 247 4.73 7.77 -12.66
CA GLU A 247 4.04 9.05 -12.76
C GLU A 247 3.08 9.21 -11.58
N PHE A 248 3.19 10.35 -10.89
CA PHE A 248 2.30 10.72 -9.81
C PHE A 248 1.36 11.82 -10.29
N SER A 249 0.07 11.67 -10.02
CA SER A 249 -0.88 12.77 -10.15
C SER A 249 -1.30 13.28 -8.79
N LYS A 250 -0.99 14.55 -8.51
CA LYS A 250 -1.62 15.31 -7.42
C LYS A 250 -2.62 16.28 -8.05
N GLN A 251 -3.84 15.84 -8.30
CA GLN A 251 -4.91 16.76 -8.69
C GLN A 251 -5.75 17.14 -7.48
N SER A 252 -5.46 18.30 -6.89
CA SER A 252 -6.56 19.18 -6.44
C SER A 252 -6.89 20.06 -7.63
N ARG A 253 -7.98 19.79 -8.36
CA ARG A 253 -8.50 20.79 -9.29
C ARG A 253 -8.91 22.00 -8.44
N ARG A 254 -8.22 23.13 -8.65
CA ARG A 254 -8.81 24.44 -8.44
C ARG A 254 -10.05 24.51 -9.35
N GLU A 255 -11.24 24.57 -8.75
CA GLU A 255 -12.36 25.26 -9.39
C GLU A 255 -12.11 26.76 -9.28
#